data_AF-A0A7W1I9J9-F1
#
_entry.id   AF-A0A7W1I9J9-F1
#
_cell.length_a   1.000
_cell.length_b   1.000
_cell.length_c   1.000
_cell.angle_alpha   90.00
_cell.angle_beta   90.00
_cell.angle_gamma   90.00
#
_symmetry.space_group_name_H-M   'P 1'
#
loop_
_entity.id
_entity.type
_entity.pdbx_description
1 polymer ?
#
loop_
_entity_poly.entity_id
_entity_poly.type
_entity_poly.pdbx_seq_one_letter_code
_entity_poly.pdbx_strand_id
1 'polypeptide(L)' 'MNGAERWAVAGFLVATVAAVGLTVVYGTGGQPQAEGVLLAIAFGGIGFGFVTWANRLLPQGPFVEARPPLGHPGE' A
#
# COMPACT_ATOMS: atom_id res chain seq x y z
N MET A 1 15.73 -11.82 4.68
CA MET A 1 14.40 -11.69 4.05
C MET A 1 13.57 -12.92 4.33
N ASN A 2 12.63 -12.78 5.26
CA ASN A 2 11.59 -13.78 5.51
C ASN A 2 10.55 -13.79 4.36
N GLY A 3 9.63 -14.76 4.35
CA GLY A 3 8.65 -14.90 3.27
C GLY A 3 7.75 -13.67 3.11
N ALA A 4 7.35 -13.05 4.22
CA ALA A 4 6.50 -11.86 4.23
C ALA A 4 7.18 -10.62 3.64
N GLU A 5 8.47 -10.37 3.96
CA GLU A 5 9.25 -9.31 3.33
C GLU A 5 9.29 -9.48 1.81
N ARG A 6 9.52 -10.70 1.32
CA ARG A 6 9.58 -10.96 -0.13
C ARG A 6 8.28 -10.63 -0.84
N TRP A 7 7.14 -10.98 -0.24
CA TRP A 7 5.82 -10.67 -0.79
C TRP A 7 5.52 -9.16 -0.76
N ALA A 8 5.85 -8.47 0.33
CA ALA A 8 5.67 -7.02 0.42
C ALA A 8 6.53 -6.29 -0.63
N VAL A 9 7.81 -6.65 -0.74
CA VAL A 9 8.74 -6.10 -1.74
C VAL A 9 8.25 -6.39 -3.16
N ALA A 10 7.77 -7.60 -3.45
CA ALA A 10 7.23 -7.93 -4.76
C ALA A 10 6.04 -7.04 -5.13
N GLY A 11 5.10 -6.81 -4.20
CA GLY A 11 3.97 -5.90 -4.41
C GLY A 11 4.41 -4.47 -4.76
N PHE A 12 5.36 -3.93 -3.99
CA PHE A 12 5.89 -2.59 -4.26
C PHE A 12 6.66 -2.51 -5.58
N LEU A 13 7.47 -3.51 -5.92
CA LEU A 13 8.19 -3.55 -7.19
C LEU A 13 7.26 -3.64 -8.39
N VAL A 14 6.22 -4.48 -8.32
CA VAL A 14 5.19 -4.56 -9.36
C VAL A 14 4.53 -3.20 -9.54
N ALA A 15 4.21 -2.52 -8.44
CA ALA A 15 3.64 -1.18 -8.51
C ALA A 15 4.58 -0.14 -9.13
N THR A 16 5.86 -0.15 -8.75
CA THR A 16 6.88 0.75 -9.32
C THR A 16 7.03 0.53 -10.82
N VAL A 17 7.17 -0.72 -11.26
CA VAL A 17 7.29 -1.05 -12.69
C VAL A 17 6.04 -0.63 -13.46
N ALA A 18 4.85 -0.86 -12.90
CA ALA A 18 3.59 -0.45 -13.52
C ALA A 18 3.46 1.08 -13.61
N ALA A 19 3.87 1.83 -12.58
CA ALA A 19 3.85 3.29 -12.58
C ALA A 19 4.84 3.90 -13.60
N VAL A 20 6.03 3.30 -13.73
CA VAL A 20 7.00 3.69 -14.77
C VAL A 20 6.42 3.40 -16.16
N GLY A 21 5.85 2.21 -16.36
CA GLY A 21 5.17 1.86 -17.62
C GLY A 21 4.03 2.83 -17.96
N LEU A 22 3.20 3.18 -16.96
CA LEU A 22 2.12 4.14 -17.13
C LEU A 22 2.63 5.51 -17.56
N THR A 23 3.72 5.98 -16.93
CA THR A 23 4.34 7.27 -17.27
C THR A 23 4.80 7.31 -18.72
N VAL A 24 5.40 6.21 -19.20
CA VAL A 24 5.84 6.09 -20.61
C VAL A 24 4.65 6.06 -21.56
N VAL A 25 3.63 5.23 -21.28
CA VAL A 25 2.43 5.11 -22.13
C VAL A 25 1.68 6.44 -22.20
N TYR A 26 1.45 7.08 -21.06
CA TYR A 26 0.77 8.37 -20.98
C TYR A 26 1.58 9.47 -21.69
N GLY A 27 2.90 9.54 -21.46
CA GLY A 27 3.77 10.55 -22.05
C GLY A 27 3.95 10.42 -23.58
N THR A 28 3.74 9.22 -24.13
CA THR A 28 3.80 8.97 -25.59
C THR A 28 2.43 9.05 -26.26
N GLY A 29 1.35 9.37 -25.52
CA GLY A 29 -0.01 9.44 -26.05
C GLY A 29 -0.59 8.07 -26.40
N GLY A 30 -0.29 7.05 -25.59
CA GLY A 30 -0.67 5.66 -25.81
C GLY A 30 -2.17 5.37 -25.63
N GLN A 31 -2.49 4.08 -25.57
CA GLN A 31 -3.88 3.60 -25.54
C GLN A 31 -4.48 3.69 -24.11
N PRO A 32 -5.66 4.31 -23.92
CA PRO A 32 -6.28 4.48 -22.60
C PRO A 32 -6.53 3.17 -21.82
N GLN A 33 -6.82 2.07 -22.51
CA GLN A 33 -6.99 0.77 -21.85
C GLN A 33 -5.68 0.26 -21.23
N ALA A 34 -4.54 0.49 -21.90
CA ALA A 34 -3.24 0.13 -21.36
C ALA A 34 -2.92 0.99 -20.12
N GLU A 35 -3.26 2.28 -20.15
CA GLU A 35 -3.14 3.16 -19.00
C GLU A 35 -3.99 2.68 -17.83
N GLY A 36 -5.26 2.33 -18.07
CA GLY A 36 -6.15 1.80 -17.04
C GLY A 36 -5.64 0.50 -16.40
N VAL A 37 -5.10 -0.41 -17.20
CA VAL A 37 -4.50 -1.67 -16.70
C VAL A 37 -3.26 -1.38 -15.87
N LEU A 38 -2.35 -0.53 -16.36
CA LEU A 38 -1.12 -0.17 -15.64
C LEU A 38 -1.44 0.57 -14.33
N LEU A 39 -2.45 1.44 -14.33
CA LEU A 39 -2.94 2.13 -13.14
C LEU A 39 -3.53 1.14 -12.12
N ALA A 40 -4.35 0.19 -12.58
CA ALA A 40 -4.91 -0.85 -11.73
C ALA A 40 -3.82 -1.73 -11.11
N ILE A 41 -2.80 -2.12 -11.88
CA ILE A 41 -1.65 -2.89 -11.38
C ILE A 41 -0.84 -2.06 -10.38
N ALA A 42 -0.63 -0.77 -10.64
CA ALA A 42 0.10 0.12 -9.74
C ALA A 42 -0.58 0.20 -8.36
N PHE A 43 -1.88 0.54 -8.33
CA PHE A 43 -2.61 0.61 -7.06
C PHE A 43 -2.82 -0.76 -6.41
N GLY A 44 -3.05 -1.80 -7.21
CA GLY A 44 -3.17 -3.17 -6.72
C GLY A 44 -1.88 -3.66 -6.04
N GLY A 45 -0.72 -3.39 -6.64
CA GLY A 45 0.59 -3.72 -6.10
C GLY A 45 0.89 -2.97 -4.80
N ILE A 46 0.59 -1.67 -4.73
CA ILE A 46 0.72 -0.86 -3.50
C ILE A 46 -0.18 -1.41 -2.39
N GLY A 47 -1.47 -1.65 -2.70
CA GLY A 47 -2.42 -2.18 -1.73
C GLY A 47 -1.99 -3.54 -1.20
N PHE A 48 -1.56 -4.45 -2.07
CA PHE A 48 -1.05 -5.77 -1.68
C PHE A 48 0.21 -5.66 -0.80
N GLY A 49 1.15 -4.78 -1.17
CA GLY A 49 2.36 -4.50 -0.39
C GLY A 49 2.02 -4.01 1.01
N PHE A 50 1.12 -3.03 1.14
CA PHE A 50 0.68 -2.50 2.42
C PHE A 50 -0.06 -3.53 3.28
N VAL A 51 -0.99 -4.30 2.71
CA VAL A 51 -1.72 -5.34 3.45
C VAL A 51 -0.76 -6.39 4.00
N THR A 52 0.19 -6.82 3.18
CA THR A 52 1.21 -7.79 3.60
C THR A 52 2.07 -7.23 4.72
N TRP A 53 2.54 -5.99 4.58
CA TRP A 53 3.33 -5.33 5.61
C TRP A 53 2.55 -5.14 6.92
N ALA A 54 1.32 -4.64 6.85
CA ALA A 54 0.44 -4.40 7.98
C ALA A 54 0.15 -5.66 8.80
N ASN A 55 -0.10 -6.79 8.13
CA ASN A 55 -0.52 -8.03 8.80
C ASN A 55 0.65 -8.94 9.19
N ARG A 56 1.81 -8.83 8.53
CA ARG A 56 2.90 -9.81 8.67
C ARG A 56 4.20 -9.23 9.21
N LEU A 57 4.40 -7.92 9.12
CA LEU A 57 5.68 -7.28 9.44
C LEU A 57 5.57 -6.26 10.58
N LEU A 58 4.43 -5.61 10.73
CA LEU A 58 4.17 -4.74 11.88
C LEU A 58 3.96 -5.56 13.16
N PRO A 59 4.36 -5.03 14.35
CA PRO A 59 4.05 -5.65 15.62
C PRO A 59 2.54 -5.85 15.77
N GLN A 60 2.13 -7.07 16.09
CA GLN A 60 0.74 -7.41 16.33
C GLN A 60 0.52 -7.53 17.83
N GLY A 61 -0.49 -6.87 18.35
CA GLY A 61 -0.85 -6.97 19.76
C GLY A 61 -2.07 -6.14 20.11
N PRO A 62 -2.71 -6.41 21.25
CA PRO A 62 -3.68 -5.48 21.82
C PRO A 62 -2.92 -4.21 22.23
N PHE A 63 -3.09 -3.14 21.47
CA PHE A 63 -2.64 -1.82 21.85
C PHE A 63 -3.72 -1.20 22.74
N VAL A 64 -3.44 -1.04 24.02
CA VAL A 64 -4.33 -0.33 24.95
C VAL A 64 -3.90 1.11 25.04
N GLU A 65 -4.81 2.03 24.72
CA GLU A 65 -4.61 3.46 24.92
C GLU A 65 -5.45 3.89 26.12
N ALA A 66 -4.80 4.49 27.13
CA ALA A 66 -5.49 4.97 28.31
C ALA A 66 -6.43 6.12 27.93
N ARG A 67 -7.74 5.89 27.99
CA ARG A 67 -8.74 6.93 27.74
C ARG A 67 -8.81 7.86 28.95
N PRO A 68 -8.69 9.19 28.77
CA PRO A 68 -8.97 10.14 29.84
C PRO A 68 -10.41 9.93 30.34
N PRO A 69 -10.64 10.00 31.67
CA PRO A 69 -12.00 9.96 32.18
C PRO A 69 -12.85 11.04 31.50
N LEU A 70 -14.08 10.67 31.14
CA LEU A 70 -15.08 11.60 30.59
C LEU A 70 -15.64 12.46 31.72
N GLY A 71 -14.79 13.29 32.33
CA GLY A 71 -15.17 14.30 33.30
C GLY A 71 -14.83 15.67 32.72
N HIS A 72 -15.77 16.61 32.80
CA HIS A 72 -15.49 17.99 32.45
C HIS A 72 -14.49 18.54 33.48
N PRO A 73 -13.43 19.26 33.10
CA PRO A 73 -12.62 19.98 34.08
C PRO A 73 -13.50 21.04 34.74
N GLY A 74 -14.01 20.79 35.95
CA GLY A 74 -14.94 21.69 36.65
C GLY A 74 -15.89 21.10 37.70
N GLU A 75 -15.85 19.79 37.98
CA GLU A 75 -16.56 19.15 39.12
C GLU A 75 -15.58 18.58 40.15
#